data_AF-A0A370N096-F1
#
_entry.id   AF-A0A370N096-F1
#
_cell.length_a   1.000
_cell.length_b   1.000
_cell.length_c   1.000
_cell.angle_alpha   90.00
_cell.angle_beta   90.00
_cell.angle_gamma   90.00
#
_symmetry.space_group_name_H-M   'P 1'
#
loop_
_entity.id
_entity.type
_entity.pdbx_description
1 polymer ?
#
loop_
_entity_poly.entity_id
_entity_poly.type
_entity_poly.pdbx_seq_one_letter_code
_entity_poly.pdbx_strand_id
1 'polypeptide(L)' 'MIVDGPLEPLFSSPTVTDAGSKQIDTEKAVVDSHQPAATTVMLPTMAAGRYIVHWVAAAADGHRTHGGDAFDAR' A
#
# COMPACT_ATOMS: atom_id res chain seq x y z
N MET A 1 4.42 2.85 0.04
CA MET A 1 4.51 3.68 -1.18
C MET A 1 4.76 5.14 -0.79
N ILE A 2 5.34 5.93 -1.69
CA ILE A 2 5.54 7.38 -1.52
C ILE A 2 4.94 8.07 -2.75
N VAL A 3 4.25 9.19 -2.56
CA VAL A 3 3.67 10.00 -3.64
C VAL A 3 4.20 11.44 -3.61
N ASP A 4 3.92 12.23 -4.64
CA ASP A 4 4.41 13.61 -4.76
C ASP A 4 3.65 14.65 -3.88
N GLY A 5 2.83 14.22 -2.92
CA GLY A 5 2.02 15.12 -2.08
C GLY A 5 1.46 14.46 -0.81
N PRO A 6 0.82 15.22 0.09
CA PRO A 6 0.22 14.67 1.29
C PRO A 6 -0.95 13.73 0.93
N LEU A 7 -0.90 12.53 1.51
CA LEU A 7 -1.94 11.51 1.40
C LEU A 7 -3.07 11.80 2.39
N GLU A 8 -4.28 11.56 1.95
CA GLU A 8 -5.48 11.48 2.80
C GLU A 8 -5.52 10.11 3.49
N PRO A 9 -5.29 10.00 4.81
CA PRO A 9 -5.09 8.71 5.49
C PRO A 9 -6.33 7.82 5.47
N LEU A 10 -7.53 8.41 5.42
CA LEU A 10 -8.79 7.68 5.39
C LEU A 10 -9.12 7.14 3.99
N PHE A 11 -8.49 7.66 2.94
CA PHE A 11 -8.77 7.34 1.55
C PHE A 11 -7.59 6.73 0.80
N SER A 12 -6.41 6.72 1.42
CA SER A 12 -5.20 6.13 0.87
C SER A 12 -4.93 4.80 1.57
N SER A 13 -4.77 3.73 0.80
CA SER A 13 -4.55 2.39 1.37
C SER A 13 -3.81 1.50 0.37
N PRO A 14 -2.58 1.07 0.68
CA PRO A 14 -1.96 -0.09 0.09
C PRO A 14 -2.46 -1.39 0.74
N THR A 15 -2.63 -2.42 -0.08
CA THR A 15 -3.06 -3.77 0.26
C THR A 15 -2.18 -4.74 -0.50
N VAL A 16 -1.78 -5.85 0.11
CA VAL A 16 -0.88 -6.82 -0.54
C VAL A 16 -1.59 -8.14 -0.69
N THR A 17 -1.60 -8.67 -1.91
CA THR A 17 -2.17 -9.97 -2.24
C THR A 17 -1.09 -10.96 -2.67
N ASP A 18 -1.31 -12.22 -2.35
CA ASP A 18 -0.50 -13.32 -2.88
C ASP A 18 -0.90 -13.68 -4.33
N ALA A 19 -0.17 -14.61 -4.94
CA ALA A 19 -0.49 -15.12 -6.28
C ALA A 19 -1.90 -15.74 -6.41
N GLY A 20 -2.53 -16.12 -5.29
CA GLY A 20 -3.90 -16.59 -5.21
C GLY A 20 -4.94 -15.46 -5.06
N SER A 21 -4.53 -14.20 -5.18
CA SER A 21 -5.36 -13.01 -4.91
C SER A 21 -5.87 -12.91 -3.47
N LYS A 22 -5.23 -13.61 -2.54
CA LYS A 22 -5.58 -13.52 -1.11
C LYS A 22 -4.80 -12.39 -0.47
N GLN A 23 -5.51 -11.52 0.23
CA GLN A 23 -4.91 -10.45 1.03
C GLN A 23 -4.07 -11.05 2.16
N ILE A 24 -2.81 -10.59 2.27
CA ILE A 24 -1.85 -11.08 3.26
C ILE A 24 -1.44 -10.02 4.28
N ASP A 25 -1.73 -8.73 4.05
CA ASP A 25 -1.43 -7.70 5.04
C ASP A 25 -2.14 -7.98 6.38
N THR A 26 -1.41 -7.74 7.47
CA THR A 26 -1.87 -8.03 8.84
C THR A 26 -2.61 -6.86 9.47
N GLU A 27 -2.33 -5.64 9.00
CA GLU A 27 -2.87 -4.42 9.57
C GLU A 27 -3.25 -3.44 8.48
N LYS A 28 -4.15 -2.51 8.81
CA LYS A 28 -4.45 -1.39 7.93
C LYS A 28 -3.18 -0.58 7.67
N ALA A 29 -3.04 -0.14 6.43
CA ALA A 29 -1.97 0.78 6.08
C ALA A 29 -2.07 2.07 6.89
N VAL A 30 -0.93 2.59 7.30
CA VAL A 30 -0.81 3.82 8.10
C VAL A 30 -0.04 4.84 7.28
N VAL A 31 -0.52 6.08 7.26
CA VAL A 31 0.23 7.23 6.73
C VAL A 31 1.19 7.70 7.82
N ASP A 32 2.45 7.90 7.46
CA ASP A 32 3.45 8.38 8.39
C ASP A 32 3.15 9.85 8.77
N SER A 33 3.06 10.13 10.07
CA SER A 33 2.78 11.48 10.58
C SER A 33 3.92 12.47 10.37
N HIS A 34 5.16 11.97 10.26
CA HIS A 34 6.36 12.75 9.93
C HIS A 34 6.58 12.85 8.42
N GLN A 35 6.01 11.93 7.63
CA GLN A 35 6.05 11.94 6.17
C GLN A 35 4.65 11.69 5.60
N PRO A 36 3.79 12.73 5.51
CA PRO A 36 2.40 12.57 5.10
C PRO A 36 2.23 12.08 3.65
N ALA A 37 3.30 12.08 2.86
CA ALA A 37 3.35 11.52 1.51
C ALA A 37 3.66 10.02 1.48
N ALA A 38 4.03 9.43 2.62
CA ALA A 38 4.41 8.04 2.76
C ALA A 38 3.33 7.23 3.48
N THR A 39 3.05 6.04 2.97
CA THR A 39 2.22 5.06 3.68
C THR A 39 2.86 3.69 3.66
N THR A 40 2.76 3.02 4.80
CA THR A 40 3.33 1.71 5.07
C THR A 40 2.25 0.75 5.49
N VAL A 41 2.35 -0.49 5.02
CA VAL A 41 1.50 -1.60 5.44
C VAL A 41 2.39 -2.67 6.07
N MET A 42 1.96 -3.20 7.22
CA MET A 42 2.66 -4.30 7.86
C MET A 42 2.29 -5.62 7.18
N LEU A 43 3.31 -6.36 6.81
CA LEU A 43 3.17 -7.68 6.21
C LEU A 43 3.68 -8.73 7.20
N PRO A 44 3.01 -9.88 7.30
CA PRO A 44 3.50 -11.01 8.09
C PRO A 44 4.74 -11.61 7.41
N THR A 45 5.35 -12.61 8.04
CA THR A 45 6.41 -13.40 7.39
C THR A 45 5.87 -14.01 6.10
N MET A 46 6.37 -13.52 4.97
CA MET A 46 5.97 -13.95 3.64
C MET A 46 6.80 -15.18 3.23
N ALA A 47 6.16 -16.14 2.57
CA ALA A 47 6.88 -17.21 1.91
C ALA A 47 7.56 -16.67 0.64
N ALA A 48 8.58 -17.36 0.14
CA ALA A 48 9.15 -17.03 -1.15
C ALA A 48 8.08 -17.21 -2.26
N GLY A 49 7.88 -16.20 -3.08
CA GLY A 49 6.82 -16.19 -4.09
C GLY A 49 6.49 -14.81 -4.62
N ARG A 50 5.55 -14.77 -5.58
CA ARG A 50 5.09 -13.54 -6.21
C ARG A 50 3.90 -12.94 -5.48
N TYR A 51 3.96 -11.64 -5.27
CA TYR A 51 2.95 -10.84 -4.60
C TYR A 51 2.61 -9.60 -5.42
N ILE A 52 1.44 -9.02 -5.17
CA ILE A 52 0.98 -7.81 -5.84
C ILE A 52 0.59 -6.80 -4.76
N VAL A 53 1.21 -5.62 -4.79
CA VAL A 53 0.79 -4.47 -4.00
C VAL A 53 -0.26 -3.73 -4.80
N HIS A 54 -1.50 -3.80 -4.35
CA HIS A 54 -2.57 -2.94 -4.83
C HIS A 54 -2.57 -1.68 -3.99
N TRP A 55 -2.65 -0.51 -4.61
CA TRP A 55 -2.63 0.74 -3.85
C TRP A 55 -3.56 1.77 -4.44
N VAL A 56 -4.10 2.59 -3.54
CA VAL A 56 -4.85 3.81 -3.85
C VAL A 56 -4.23 4.93 -3.05
N ALA A 57 -3.86 6.01 -3.72
CA ALA A 57 -3.39 7.25 -3.15
C ALA A 57 -4.42 8.34 -3.44
N ALA A 58 -4.99 8.91 -2.39
CA ALA A 58 -5.87 10.08 -2.47
C ALA A 58 -5.10 11.28 -1.94
N ALA A 59 -4.97 12.32 -2.77
CA ALA A 59 -4.45 13.61 -2.33
C ALA A 59 -5.57 14.45 -1.71
N ALA A 60 -5.19 15.41 -0.85
CA ALA A 60 -6.13 16.28 -0.15
C ALA A 60 -6.97 17.19 -1.07
N ASP A 61 -6.50 17.41 -2.29
CA ASP A 61 -7.22 18.15 -3.34
C ASP A 61 -8.33 17.32 -4.03
N GLY A 62 -8.47 16.03 -3.68
CA GLY A 62 -9.45 15.12 -4.23
C GLY A 62 -8.96 14.29 -5.43
N HIS A 63 -7.74 14.51 -5.91
CA HIS A 63 -7.14 13.66 -6.92
C HIS A 63 -6.83 12.28 -6.36
N ARG A 64 -7.28 11.24 -7.07
CA ARG A 64 -7.04 9.84 -6.70
C ARG A 64 -6.26 9.15 -7.79
N THR A 65 -5.18 8.49 -7.38
CA THR A 65 -4.36 7.62 -8.22
C THR A 65 -4.38 6.22 -7.63
N HIS A 66 -4.38 5.21 -8.48
CA HIS A 66 -4.34 3.82 -8.04
C HIS A 66 -3.47 3.00 -8.97
N GLY A 67 -2.93 1.91 -8.45
CA GLY A 67 -2.02 1.05 -9.18
C GLY A 67 -1.88 -0.33 -8.58
N GLY A 68 -1.10 -1.15 -9.27
CA GLY A 68 -0.79 -2.51 -8.89
C GLY A 68 0.64 -2.83 -9.29
N ASP A 69 1.51 -3.04 -8.32
CA ASP A 69 2.92 -3.36 -8.55
C ASP A 69 3.22 -4.78 -8.06
N ALA A 70 3.73 -5.62 -8.94
CA ALA A 70 4.12 -6.98 -8.59
C ALA A 70 5.57 -7.02 -8.08
N PHE A 71 5.81 -7.78 -7.03
CA PHE A 71 7.14 -8.03 -6.48
C PHE A 71 7.29 -9.48 -6.06
N ASP A 72 8.53 -9.97 -6.05
CA ASP A 72 8.86 -11.31 -5.59
C ASP A 72 9.51 -11.23 -4.19
N ALA A 73 8.97 -11.97 -3.24
CA ALA A 73 9.58 -12.20 -1.93
C ALA A 73 10.52 -13.41 -2.01
N ARG A 74 11.64 -13.34 -1.31
CA ARG A 74 12.70 -14.35 -1.27
C ARG A 74 13.16 -14.60 0.14
#